data_AF-A0A8T7GNZ8-F1
#
_entry.id   AF-A0A8T7GNZ8-F1
#
_cell.length_a   1.000
_cell.length_b   1.000
_cell.length_c   1.000
_cell.angle_alpha   90.00
_cell.angle_beta   90.00
_cell.angle_gamma   90.00
#
_symmetry.space_group_name_H-M   'P 1'
#
loop_
_entity.id
_entity.type
_entity.pdbx_description
1 polymer ?
#
loop_
_entity_poly.entity_id
_entity_poly.type
_entity_poly.pdbx_seq_one_letter_code
_entity_poly.pdbx_strand_id
1 'polypeptide(L)'
;MAGSSRARVYSYLVATLTVSLDKAFPSVIQALRDAGLDVLDYDEASRRVVVRASAGLAPVLASMLRAYASSYTLEAKGSARLRVDPRLLRSAGYPYTRFSGRLLFLADCGGAMVWGEERRGRLLLKYCRRGLYRDPASFPQGLCSFPGGDPVELVEAARRCFIDVVSRLRGEGRVDVKGEASGAGGGLEG
;
A
#
# COMPACT_ATOMS: atom_id res chain seq x y z
N MET A 1 -26.62 -0.92 -20.39
CA MET A 1 -25.24 -1.45 -20.34
C MET A 1 -24.46 -0.58 -19.35
N ALA A 2 -24.30 -1.04 -18.11
CA ALA A 2 -23.53 -0.29 -17.12
C ALA A 2 -22.04 -0.49 -17.42
N GLY A 3 -21.36 0.58 -17.85
CA GLY A 3 -19.92 0.54 -18.06
C GLY A 3 -19.24 0.04 -16.78
N SER A 4 -18.47 -1.05 -16.90
CA SER A 4 -17.61 -1.53 -15.82
C SER A 4 -16.59 -0.44 -15.52
N SER A 5 -16.93 0.46 -14.59
CA SER A 5 -15.97 1.38 -14.02
C SER A 5 -15.00 0.51 -13.23
N ARG A 6 -13.83 0.20 -13.80
CA ARG A 6 -12.76 -0.45 -13.05
C ARG A 6 -12.55 0.35 -11.77
N ALA A 7 -12.76 -0.29 -10.62
CA ALA A 7 -12.57 0.35 -9.33
C ALA A 7 -11.11 0.82 -9.27
N ARG A 8 -10.90 2.13 -9.29
CA ARG A 8 -9.57 2.71 -9.22
C ARG A 8 -9.09 2.63 -7.78
N VAL A 9 -8.03 1.86 -7.57
CA VAL A 9 -7.28 1.88 -6.30
C VAL A 9 -6.32 3.06 -6.34
N TYR A 10 -6.47 3.98 -5.40
CA TYR A 10 -5.49 5.03 -5.17
C TYR A 10 -4.44 4.53 -4.18
N SER A 11 -3.26 4.22 -4.68
CA SER A 11 -2.11 3.75 -3.89
C SER A 11 -1.16 4.89 -3.53
N TYR A 12 -0.63 4.86 -2.32
CA TYR A 12 0.28 5.86 -1.80
C TYR A 12 1.20 5.27 -0.73
N LEU A 13 2.30 5.96 -0.49
CA LEU A 13 3.23 5.69 0.60
C LEU A 13 3.07 6.74 1.69
N VAL A 14 3.28 6.33 2.93
CA VAL A 14 3.56 7.22 4.05
C VAL A 14 4.95 6.88 4.54
N ALA A 15 5.84 7.85 4.57
CA ALA A 15 7.16 7.71 5.16
C ALA A 15 7.22 8.48 6.48
N THR A 16 7.80 7.86 7.51
CA THR A 16 8.28 8.58 8.69
C THR A 16 9.80 8.59 8.60
N LEU A 17 10.39 9.77 8.46
CA LEU A 17 11.84 9.91 8.42
C LEU A 17 12.36 10.71 9.62
N THR A 18 13.56 10.35 10.06
CA THR A 18 14.38 11.16 10.96
C THR A 18 15.36 11.93 10.10
N VAL A 19 15.35 13.26 10.19
CA VAL A 19 16.17 14.15 9.36
C VAL A 19 17.62 14.11 9.84
N SER A 20 18.57 13.92 8.91
CA SER A 20 20.00 13.90 9.20
C SER A 20 20.47 15.18 9.87
N LEU A 21 21.39 15.08 10.84
CA LEU A 21 21.82 16.20 11.68
C LEU A 21 22.52 17.32 10.90
N ASP A 22 23.14 17.00 9.78
CA ASP A 22 23.83 17.94 8.88
C ASP A 22 22.88 18.74 7.98
N LYS A 23 21.56 18.51 8.06
CA LYS A 23 20.55 19.21 7.26
C LYS A 23 19.77 20.20 8.11
N ALA A 24 19.56 21.40 7.57
CA ALA A 24 18.67 22.39 8.20
C ALA A 24 17.23 21.90 8.13
N PHE A 25 16.58 21.72 9.28
CA PHE A 25 15.24 21.13 9.36
C PHE A 25 14.19 21.91 8.55
N PRO A 26 14.12 23.25 8.62
CA PRO A 26 13.16 24.02 7.81
C PRO A 26 13.38 23.85 6.30
N SER A 27 14.64 23.79 5.86
CA SER A 27 14.98 23.59 4.44
C SER A 27 14.54 22.21 3.93
N VAL A 28 14.61 21.18 4.76
CA VAL A 28 14.11 19.84 4.41
C VAL A 28 12.59 19.84 4.25
N ILE A 29 11.85 20.47 5.15
CA ILE A 29 10.39 20.59 5.03
C ILE A 29 10.00 21.31 3.73
N GLN A 30 10.70 22.39 3.39
CA GLN A 30 10.44 23.11 2.14
C GLN A 30 10.77 22.26 0.92
N ALA A 31 11.93 21.60 0.88
CA ALA A 31 12.32 20.73 -0.22
C ALA A 31 11.32 19.59 -0.46
N LEU A 32 10.78 18.99 0.60
CA LEU A 32 9.75 17.95 0.48
C LEU A 32 8.46 18.49 -0.16
N ARG A 33 8.02 19.70 0.22
CA ARG A 33 6.83 20.35 -0.35
C ARG A 33 7.03 20.76 -1.80
N ASP A 34 8.17 21.34 -2.13
CA ASP A 34 8.51 21.75 -3.50
C ASP A 34 8.58 20.55 -4.45
N ALA A 35 8.96 19.39 -3.92
CA ALA A 35 8.94 18.12 -4.64
C ALA A 35 7.53 17.51 -4.83
N GLY A 36 6.48 18.19 -4.36
CA GLY A 36 5.09 17.74 -4.47
C GLY A 36 4.69 16.66 -3.47
N LEU A 37 5.47 16.48 -2.38
CA LEU A 37 5.14 15.54 -1.32
C LEU A 37 4.29 16.21 -0.23
N ASP A 38 3.31 15.47 0.30
CA ASP A 38 2.42 15.97 1.34
C ASP A 38 3.06 15.80 2.72
N VAL A 39 3.57 16.87 3.32
CA VAL A 39 4.03 16.85 4.72
C VAL A 39 2.81 16.80 5.65
N LEU A 40 2.63 15.68 6.34
CA LEU A 40 1.46 15.43 7.19
C LEU A 40 1.65 15.91 8.62
N ASP A 41 2.87 15.77 9.14
CA ASP A 41 3.24 16.04 10.52
C ASP A 41 4.77 16.17 10.62
N TYR A 42 5.26 16.92 11.59
CA TYR A 42 6.68 16.99 11.88
C TYR A 42 6.92 17.44 13.32
N ASP A 43 8.05 17.02 13.87
CA ASP A 43 8.55 17.44 15.17
C ASP A 43 10.04 17.75 15.05
N GLU A 44 10.38 19.02 15.21
CA GLU A 44 11.75 19.50 15.07
C GLU A 44 12.66 19.00 16.21
N ALA A 45 12.12 18.85 17.42
CA ALA A 45 12.89 18.40 18.58
C ALA A 45 13.40 16.96 18.41
N SER A 46 12.53 16.06 17.91
CA SER A 46 12.92 14.70 17.54
C SER A 46 13.46 14.57 16.11
N ARG A 47 13.51 15.68 15.35
CA ARG A 47 13.85 15.72 13.92
C ARG A 47 13.01 14.75 13.06
N ARG A 48 11.77 14.49 13.45
CA ARG A 48 10.86 13.56 12.76
C ARG A 48 10.01 14.31 11.74
N VAL A 49 9.84 13.74 10.55
CA VAL A 49 8.90 14.22 9.53
C VAL A 49 8.07 13.05 9.03
N VAL A 50 6.75 13.26 8.92
CA VAL A 50 5.82 12.32 8.29
C VAL A 50 5.38 12.90 6.97
N VAL A 51 5.61 12.16 5.89
CA VAL A 51 5.32 12.59 4.53
C VAL A 51 4.51 11.54 3.81
N ARG A 52 3.57 11.98 2.97
CA ARG A 52 2.81 11.12 2.06
C ARG A 52 3.21 11.40 0.61
N ALA A 53 3.39 10.32 -0.14
CA ALA A 53 3.67 10.36 -1.57
C ALA A 53 2.64 9.51 -2.32
N SER A 54 2.06 10.03 -3.40
CA SER A 54 1.30 9.19 -4.33
C SER A 54 2.23 8.15 -4.96
N ALA A 55 1.70 7.04 -5.48
CA ALA A 55 2.54 5.99 -6.08
C ALA A 55 3.48 6.52 -7.19
N GLY A 56 3.02 7.48 -7.99
CA GLY A 56 3.84 8.10 -9.04
C GLY A 56 5.02 8.93 -8.53
N LEU A 57 4.99 9.36 -7.26
CA LEU A 57 6.07 10.11 -6.62
C LEU A 57 7.01 9.23 -5.80
N ALA A 58 6.89 7.89 -5.87
CA ALA A 58 7.80 6.99 -5.15
C ALA A 58 9.29 7.20 -5.49
N PRO A 59 9.70 7.44 -6.76
CA PRO A 59 11.10 7.74 -7.08
C PRO A 59 11.61 9.06 -6.47
N VAL A 60 10.73 10.07 -6.42
CA VAL A 60 11.01 11.36 -5.80
C VAL A 60 11.19 11.18 -4.29
N LEU A 61 10.26 10.47 -3.64
CA LEU A 61 10.37 10.12 -2.23
C LEU A 61 11.67 9.37 -1.93
N ALA A 62 12.05 8.38 -2.76
CA ALA A 62 13.30 7.65 -2.60
C ALA A 62 14.53 8.56 -2.63
N SER A 63 14.54 9.55 -3.52
CA SER A 63 15.62 10.53 -3.62
C SER A 63 15.68 11.45 -2.40
N MET A 64 14.53 11.90 -1.91
CA MET A 64 14.43 12.73 -0.70
C MET A 64 14.90 11.98 0.55
N LEU A 65 14.50 10.72 0.70
CA LEU A 65 14.92 9.88 1.82
C LEU A 65 16.44 9.66 1.81
N ARG A 66 17.05 9.40 0.65
CA ARG A 66 18.52 9.30 0.54
C ARG A 66 19.24 10.60 0.86
N ALA A 67 18.68 11.74 0.45
CA ALA A 67 19.32 13.04 0.60
C ALA A 67 19.23 13.60 2.02
N TYR A 68 18.12 13.33 2.73
CA TYR A 68 17.76 14.05 3.95
C TYR A 68 17.51 13.18 5.18
N ALA A 69 17.34 11.86 5.05
CA ALA A 69 17.02 11.00 6.18
C ALA A 69 18.25 10.27 6.72
N SER A 70 18.41 10.24 8.05
CA SER A 70 19.34 9.34 8.74
C SER A 70 18.73 7.97 8.94
N SER A 71 17.41 7.90 9.10
CA SER A 71 16.61 6.68 9.12
C SER A 71 15.20 6.98 8.65
N TYR A 72 14.50 5.96 8.17
CA TYR A 72 13.10 6.09 7.81
C TYR A 72 12.37 4.75 7.87
N THR A 73 11.05 4.86 7.96
CA THR A 73 10.12 3.76 7.76
C THR A 73 9.12 4.10 6.68
N LEU A 74 8.60 3.08 6.01
CA LEU A 74 7.61 3.21 4.95
C LEU A 74 6.36 2.43 5.29
N GLU A 75 5.20 2.94 4.90
CA GLU A 75 3.93 2.23 4.90
C GLU A 75 3.27 2.36 3.54
N ALA A 76 2.93 1.24 2.89
CA ALA A 76 2.15 1.26 1.67
C ALA A 76 0.66 1.11 1.97
N LYS A 77 -0.12 2.05 1.44
CA LYS A 77 -1.56 2.16 1.66
C LYS A 77 -2.31 2.28 0.35
N GLY A 78 -3.57 1.87 0.38
CA GLY A 78 -4.49 1.94 -0.73
C GLY A 78 -5.85 2.44 -0.27
N SER A 79 -6.59 3.09 -1.18
CA SER A 79 -8.01 3.36 -0.97
C SER A 79 -8.80 3.14 -2.25
N ALA A 80 -9.99 2.58 -2.11
CA ALA A 80 -10.93 2.37 -3.21
C ALA A 80 -12.35 2.73 -2.76
N ARG A 81 -13.19 3.19 -3.68
CA ARG A 81 -14.63 3.29 -3.44
C ARG A 81 -15.27 1.98 -3.83
N LEU A 82 -15.56 1.15 -2.83
CA LEU A 82 -16.13 -0.18 -2.97
C LEU A 82 -16.92 -0.52 -1.71
N ARG A 83 -18.15 -1.01 -1.91
CA ARG A 83 -18.94 -1.63 -0.83
C ARG A 83 -18.63 -3.12 -0.81
N VAL A 84 -18.23 -3.63 0.34
CA VAL A 84 -17.86 -5.05 0.51
C VAL A 84 -19.00 -5.79 1.21
N ASP A 85 -19.43 -6.92 0.63
CA ASP A 85 -20.35 -7.86 1.27
C ASP A 85 -19.54 -8.90 2.07
N PRO A 86 -19.86 -9.15 3.35
CA PRO A 86 -19.29 -10.25 4.13
C PRO A 86 -19.35 -11.63 3.45
N ARG A 87 -20.32 -11.90 2.58
CA ARG A 87 -20.40 -13.15 1.81
C ARG A 87 -19.25 -13.29 0.82
N LEU A 88 -18.82 -12.19 0.19
CA LEU A 88 -17.70 -12.18 -0.75
C LEU A 88 -16.37 -12.44 -0.04
N LEU A 89 -16.21 -11.90 1.17
CA LEU A 89 -15.05 -12.19 2.01
C LEU A 89 -14.96 -13.69 2.34
N ARG A 90 -16.09 -14.31 2.72
CA ARG A 90 -16.17 -15.76 2.96
C ARG A 90 -15.81 -16.58 1.73
N SER A 91 -16.37 -16.26 0.57
CA SER A 91 -16.09 -17.00 -0.66
C SER A 91 -14.64 -16.81 -1.13
N ALA A 92 -14.02 -15.67 -0.84
CA ALA A 92 -12.61 -15.41 -1.14
C ALA A 92 -11.65 -16.03 -0.10
N GLY A 93 -12.17 -16.67 0.95
CA GLY A 93 -11.36 -17.26 2.02
C GLY A 93 -10.68 -16.23 2.94
N TYR A 94 -11.18 -14.99 2.97
CA TYR A 94 -10.61 -13.94 3.80
C TYR A 94 -11.19 -13.98 5.22
N PRO A 95 -10.36 -14.11 6.28
CA PRO A 95 -10.84 -13.93 7.64
C PRO A 95 -11.32 -12.48 7.82
N TYR A 96 -12.47 -12.32 8.46
CA TYR A 96 -13.07 -11.00 8.67
C TYR A 96 -13.85 -10.93 9.98
N THR A 97 -14.01 -9.70 10.48
CA THR A 97 -14.84 -9.38 11.64
C THR A 97 -15.57 -8.06 11.43
N ARG A 98 -16.68 -7.87 12.16
CA ARG A 98 -17.45 -6.63 12.15
C ARG A 98 -17.33 -5.93 13.49
N PHE A 99 -16.65 -4.79 13.51
CA PHE A 99 -16.41 -4.02 14.72
C PHE A 99 -16.85 -2.56 14.52
N SER A 100 -17.68 -2.03 15.42
CA SER A 100 -18.20 -0.65 15.36
C SER A 100 -18.73 -0.23 13.97
N GLY A 101 -19.45 -1.13 13.30
CA GLY A 101 -20.03 -0.89 11.97
C GLY A 101 -19.02 -0.96 10.80
N ARG A 102 -17.77 -1.32 11.04
CA ARG A 102 -16.70 -1.47 10.05
C ARG A 102 -16.50 -2.95 9.75
N LEU A 103 -16.19 -3.30 8.50
CA LEU A 103 -15.76 -4.65 8.14
C LEU A 103 -14.23 -4.65 8.06
N LEU A 104 -13.60 -5.44 8.92
CA LEU A 104 -12.15 -5.62 8.95
C LEU A 104 -11.83 -6.98 8.36
N PHE A 105 -10.88 -7.06 7.45
CA PHE A 105 -10.45 -8.32 6.86
C PHE A 105 -8.94 -8.37 6.63
N LEU A 106 -8.44 -9.58 6.45
CA LEU A 106 -7.09 -9.84 5.97
C LEU A 106 -7.17 -10.66 4.69
N ALA A 107 -6.30 -10.36 3.74
CA ALA A 107 -6.15 -11.11 2.51
C ALA A 107 -4.70 -11.54 2.31
N ASP A 108 -4.49 -12.82 2.02
CA ASP A 108 -3.19 -13.33 1.59
C ASP A 108 -2.89 -12.88 0.15
N CYS A 109 -1.65 -12.45 -0.05
CA CYS A 109 -1.09 -12.08 -1.34
C CYS A 109 0.29 -12.72 -1.51
N GLY A 110 0.35 -14.05 -1.55
CA GLY A 110 1.54 -14.79 -1.95
C GLY A 110 2.72 -14.58 -0.99
N GLY A 111 2.47 -14.72 0.32
CA GLY A 111 3.48 -14.54 1.36
C GLY A 111 3.55 -13.12 1.94
N ALA A 112 2.80 -12.17 1.37
CA ALA A 112 2.47 -10.91 1.99
C ALA A 112 0.98 -10.87 2.37
N MET A 113 0.59 -9.91 3.20
CA MET A 113 -0.77 -9.74 3.69
C MET A 113 -1.28 -8.33 3.40
N VAL A 114 -2.56 -8.24 3.05
CA VAL A 114 -3.29 -6.98 2.97
C VAL A 114 -4.29 -6.91 4.10
N TRP A 115 -4.14 -5.91 4.96
CA TRP A 115 -5.18 -5.55 5.92
C TRP A 115 -6.15 -4.58 5.27
N GLY A 116 -7.44 -4.89 5.37
CA GLY A 116 -8.52 -4.13 4.78
C GLY A 116 -9.54 -3.67 5.80
N GLU A 117 -9.99 -2.43 5.65
CA GLU A 117 -11.07 -1.84 6.43
C GLU A 117 -12.10 -1.20 5.50
N GLU A 118 -13.33 -1.69 5.55
CA GLU A 118 -14.48 -1.06 4.89
C GLU A 118 -15.17 -0.09 5.84
N ARG A 119 -15.34 1.15 5.37
CA ARG A 119 -16.12 2.20 6.01
C ARG A 119 -17.10 2.81 5.00
N ARG A 120 -18.37 2.43 5.07
CA ARG A 120 -19.47 3.12 4.35
C ARG A 120 -19.19 3.27 2.83
N GLY A 121 -18.78 2.20 2.17
CA GLY A 121 -18.48 2.16 0.74
C GLY A 121 -17.07 2.65 0.37
N ARG A 122 -16.22 2.92 1.37
CA ARG A 122 -14.79 3.17 1.15
C ARG A 122 -13.98 2.03 1.76
N LEU A 123 -13.16 1.42 0.92
CA LEU A 123 -12.20 0.41 1.30
C LEU A 123 -10.83 1.06 1.51
N LEU A 124 -10.26 0.86 2.69
CA LEU A 124 -8.89 1.25 3.04
C LEU A 124 -8.04 -0.01 3.12
N LEU A 125 -6.84 0.04 2.55
CA LEU A 125 -5.94 -1.11 2.44
C LEU A 125 -4.56 -0.74 2.97
N LYS A 126 -3.91 -1.66 3.67
CA LYS A 126 -2.51 -1.56 4.11
C LYS A 126 -1.77 -2.83 3.77
N TYR A 127 -0.59 -2.70 3.15
CA TYR A 127 0.24 -3.82 2.73
C TYR A 127 1.28 -4.17 3.80
N CYS A 128 1.48 -5.46 4.06
CA CYS A 128 2.29 -6.00 5.15
C CYS A 128 3.13 -7.19 4.66
N ARG A 129 4.45 -7.23 4.91
CA ARG A 129 5.30 -8.37 4.49
C ARG A 129 5.01 -9.67 5.24
N ARG A 130 4.51 -9.59 6.47
CA ARG A 130 4.13 -10.75 7.29
C ARG A 130 2.93 -10.39 8.15
N GLY A 131 1.83 -11.11 7.98
CA GLY A 131 0.76 -11.15 8.96
C GLY A 131 0.72 -12.54 9.55
N LEU A 132 1.08 -12.69 10.82
CA LEU A 132 0.72 -13.89 11.56
C LEU A 132 -0.81 -13.98 11.56
N TYR A 133 -1.36 -15.17 11.33
CA TYR A 133 -2.78 -15.54 11.35
C TYR A 133 -3.53 -15.05 12.60
N ARG A 134 -3.75 -13.75 12.70
CA ARG A 134 -4.37 -13.08 13.84
C ARG A 134 -5.66 -12.41 13.36
N ASP A 135 -6.64 -12.38 14.25
CA ASP A 135 -7.91 -11.67 14.06
C ASP A 135 -7.66 -10.26 13.46
N PRO A 136 -8.32 -9.86 12.36
CA PRO A 136 -8.20 -8.52 11.80
C PRO A 136 -8.43 -7.37 12.80
N ALA A 137 -9.21 -7.59 13.87
CA ALA A 137 -9.39 -6.61 14.95
C ALA A 137 -8.19 -6.52 15.89
N SER A 138 -7.36 -7.57 15.96
CA SER A 138 -6.17 -7.63 16.81
C SER A 138 -4.90 -7.03 16.17
N PHE A 139 -4.98 -6.58 14.92
CA PHE A 139 -3.87 -5.88 14.25
C PHE A 139 -3.85 -4.40 14.67
N PRO A 140 -2.89 -3.96 15.50
CA PRO A 140 -2.70 -2.53 15.73
C PRO A 140 -2.30 -1.83 14.43
N GLN A 141 -2.78 -0.59 14.28
CA GLN A 141 -2.67 0.23 13.07
C GLN A 141 -1.21 0.52 12.64
N GLY A 142 -0.23 0.33 13.53
CA GLY A 142 1.21 0.58 13.30
C GLY A 142 2.06 -0.61 12.85
N LEU A 143 1.53 -1.83 12.72
CA LEU A 143 2.37 -3.03 12.49
C LEU A 143 2.98 -3.15 11.08
N CYS A 144 2.36 -2.55 10.07
CA CYS A 144 2.83 -2.69 8.69
C CYS A 144 3.70 -1.50 8.27
N SER A 145 4.85 -1.43 8.90
CA SER A 145 5.89 -0.44 8.66
C SER A 145 7.17 -1.16 8.26
N PHE A 146 7.78 -0.71 7.17
CA PHE A 146 8.98 -1.30 6.58
C PHE A 146 10.17 -0.42 6.95
N PRO A 147 11.08 -0.89 7.82
CA PRO A 147 12.30 -0.15 8.12
C PRO A 147 13.23 -0.21 6.91
N GLY A 148 13.63 0.94 6.38
CA GLY A 148 14.39 1.01 5.14
C GLY A 148 13.68 0.37 3.94
N GLY A 149 14.40 0.25 2.82
CA GLY A 149 13.93 -0.36 1.58
C GLY A 149 13.54 0.65 0.50
N ASP A 150 13.36 0.18 -0.73
CA ASP A 150 13.02 1.03 -1.87
C ASP A 150 11.51 1.37 -1.87
N PRO A 151 11.13 2.67 -1.78
CA PRO A 151 9.75 3.12 -1.98
C PRO A 151 9.10 2.58 -3.25
N VAL A 152 9.84 2.49 -4.36
CA VAL A 152 9.30 2.10 -5.67
C VAL A 152 8.90 0.63 -5.65
N GLU A 153 9.80 -0.25 -5.23
CA GLU A 153 9.52 -1.68 -5.11
C GLU A 153 8.34 -1.95 -4.16
N LEU A 154 8.32 -1.25 -3.03
CA LEU A 154 7.28 -1.43 -2.02
C LEU A 154 5.90 -1.01 -2.54
N VAL A 155 5.79 0.14 -3.20
CA VAL A 155 4.49 0.61 -3.70
C VAL A 155 3.98 -0.26 -4.84
N GLU A 156 4.86 -0.76 -5.71
CA GLU A 156 4.47 -1.65 -6.81
C GLU A 156 4.07 -3.05 -6.32
N ALA A 157 4.78 -3.61 -5.34
CA ALA A 157 4.36 -4.84 -4.67
C ALA A 157 2.99 -4.67 -3.99
N ALA A 158 2.80 -3.59 -3.23
CA ALA A 158 1.54 -3.30 -2.57
C ALA A 158 0.39 -3.09 -3.57
N ARG A 159 0.63 -2.33 -4.65
CA ARG A 159 -0.35 -2.05 -5.69
C ARG A 159 -0.87 -3.32 -6.36
N ARG A 160 0.02 -4.26 -6.70
CA ARG A 160 -0.37 -5.57 -7.25
C ARG A 160 -1.33 -6.30 -6.31
N CYS A 161 -0.99 -6.37 -5.03
CA CYS A 161 -1.85 -7.01 -4.02
C CYS A 161 -3.18 -6.28 -3.84
N PHE A 162 -3.18 -4.96 -3.78
CA PHE A 162 -4.43 -4.18 -3.63
C PHE A 162 -5.37 -4.37 -4.82
N ILE A 163 -4.84 -4.43 -6.04
CA ILE A 163 -5.62 -4.68 -7.24
C ILE A 163 -6.24 -6.08 -7.20
N ASP A 164 -5.44 -7.11 -6.90
CA ASP A 164 -5.95 -8.50 -6.81
C ASP A 164 -7.05 -8.64 -5.75
N VAL A 165 -6.85 -8.06 -4.57
CA VAL A 165 -7.87 -8.02 -3.50
C VAL A 165 -9.14 -7.35 -4.00
N VAL A 166 -9.04 -6.16 -4.60
CA VAL A 166 -10.22 -5.41 -5.08
C VAL A 166 -10.93 -6.16 -6.20
N SER A 167 -10.21 -6.80 -7.12
CA SER A 167 -10.81 -7.59 -8.20
C SER A 167 -11.63 -8.77 -7.65
N ARG A 168 -11.05 -9.56 -6.74
CA ARG A 168 -11.76 -10.68 -6.09
C ARG A 168 -13.00 -10.22 -5.34
N LEU A 169 -12.92 -9.10 -4.61
CA LEU A 169 -14.07 -8.52 -3.91
C LEU A 169 -15.17 -7.97 -4.81
N ARG A 170 -14.91 -7.81 -6.11
CA ARG A 170 -15.93 -7.39 -7.09
C ARG A 170 -16.55 -8.57 -7.83
N GLY A 171 -16.08 -9.79 -7.60
CA GLY A 171 -16.46 -10.94 -8.44
C GLY A 171 -15.91 -10.85 -9.86
N GLU A 172 -14.99 -9.92 -10.11
CA GLU A 172 -14.16 -9.91 -11.31
C GLU A 172 -13.11 -11.01 -11.06
N GLY A 173 -13.28 -12.18 -11.69
CA GLY A 173 -12.38 -13.33 -11.52
C GLY A 173 -10.90 -12.94 -11.62
N ARG A 174 -10.02 -13.75 -11.00
CA ARG A 174 -8.55 -13.57 -10.92
C ARG A 174 -8.03 -12.76 -12.11
N VAL A 175 -7.51 -11.56 -11.84
CA VAL A 175 -6.79 -10.80 -12.86
C VAL A 175 -5.46 -11.52 -13.04
N ASP A 176 -5.38 -12.35 -14.07
CA ASP A 176 -4.09 -12.80 -14.58
C ASP A 176 -3.32 -11.54 -14.97
N VAL A 177 -2.36 -11.17 -14.13
CA VAL A 177 -1.32 -10.24 -14.52
C VAL A 177 -0.55 -11.00 -15.59
N LYS A 178 -0.87 -10.75 -16.87
CA LYS A 178 -0.05 -11.20 -18.00
C LYS A 178 1.36 -10.68 -17.76
N GLY A 179 2.21 -11.53 -17.20
CA GLY A 179 3.64 -11.45 -17.44
C GLY A 179 3.84 -11.54 -18.94
N GLU A 180 4.66 -10.65 -19.46
CA GLU A 180 5.14 -10.72 -20.83
C GLU A 180 5.62 -12.14 -21.10
N ALA A 181 4.92 -12.83 -22.00
CA ALA A 181 5.45 -14.02 -22.65
C ALA A 181 6.56 -13.53 -23.58
N SER A 182 7.80 -13.59 -23.11
CA SER A 182 8.95 -13.72 -23.98
C SER A 182 8.86 -15.09 -24.66
N GLY A 183 8.56 -15.06 -25.96
CA GLY A 183 8.58 -16.24 -26.80
C GLY A 183 9.99 -16.74 -27.09
N ALA A 184 10.11 -18.05 -27.22
CA ALA A 184 10.98 -18.80 -28.13
C ALA A 184 10.42 -20.23 -28.09
N GLY A 185 9.79 -20.76 -29.15
CA GLY A 185 10.47 -21.24 -30.36
C GLY A 185 11.13 -22.58 -30.04
N GLY A 186 10.82 -23.72 -30.63
CA GLY A 186 9.98 -24.12 -31.74
C GLY A 186 10.20 -25.63 -31.88
N GLY A 187 9.15 -26.38 -32.21
CA GLY A 187 9.28 -27.80 -32.51
C GLY A 187 10.06 -28.01 -33.81
N LEU A 188 10.87 -29.06 -33.84
CA LEU A 188 11.26 -29.76 -35.06
C LEU A 188 11.08 -31.25 -34.78
N GLU A 189 10.03 -31.81 -35.41
CA GLU A 189 9.97 -33.22 -35.74
C GLU A 189 10.98 -33.52 -36.86
N GLY A 190 11.60 -34.69 -36.78
CA GLY A 190 12.58 -35.23 -37.71
C GLY A 190 13.31 -36.41 -37.07
#